data_AF-A0A8S1BG69-F1
#
_entry.id   AF-A0A8S1BG69-F1
#
_cell.length_a   1.000
_cell.length_b   1.000
_cell.length_c   1.000
_cell.angle_alpha   90.00
_cell.angle_beta   90.00
_cell.angle_gamma   90.00
#
_symmetry.space_group_name_H-M   'P 1'
#
loop_
_entity.id
_entity.type
_entity.pdbx_description
1 polymer ?
#
loop_
_entity_poly.entity_id
_entity_poly.type
_entity_poly.pdbx_seq_one_letter_code
_entity_poly.pdbx_strand_id
1 'polypeptide(L)'
;MVQCGRCGDAVSDCNAILCSGCKKHFDYACSGITESGYRRLGAERQATWRCPGCKSPKPISNDQVMQELSNIKLTLAPMLDLLNGIREIKTELSEMKSTLLLL
;
A
#
# COMPACT_ATOMS: atom_id res chain seq x y z
N MET A 1 -11.96 -5.66 -17.13
CA MET A 1 -11.42 -4.30 -17.36
C MET A 1 -10.63 -3.94 -16.11
N VAL A 2 -9.40 -3.46 -16.27
CA VAL A 2 -8.51 -3.02 -15.19
C VAL A 2 -8.08 -1.57 -15.40
N GLN A 3 -7.71 -0.87 -14.33
CA GLN A 3 -7.21 0.50 -14.44
C GLN A 3 -5.69 0.52 -14.64
N CYS A 4 -5.23 1.35 -15.57
CA CYS A 4 -3.81 1.60 -15.76
C CYS A 4 -3.24 2.37 -14.56
N GLY A 5 -2.18 1.84 -13.95
CA GLY A 5 -1.51 2.43 -12.79
C GLY A 5 -0.73 3.72 -13.09
N ARG A 6 -0.69 4.19 -14.34
CA ARG A 6 -0.04 5.43 -14.76
C ARG A 6 -1.02 6.53 -15.14
N CYS A 7 -1.94 6.28 -16.08
CA CYS A 7 -2.91 7.28 -16.56
C CYS A 7 -4.27 7.19 -15.86
N GLY A 8 -4.59 6.07 -15.19
CA GLY A 8 -5.89 5.84 -14.56
C GLY A 8 -6.98 5.35 -15.52
N ASP A 9 -6.72 5.34 -16.82
CA ASP A 9 -7.69 4.90 -17.83
C ASP A 9 -8.00 3.40 -17.71
N ALA A 10 -9.21 3.02 -18.14
CA ALA A 10 -9.64 1.63 -18.17
C ALA A 10 -9.04 0.91 -19.39
N VAL A 11 -8.46 -0.25 -19.14
CA VAL A 11 -7.80 -1.12 -20.12
C VAL A 11 -8.48 -2.49 -20.09
N SER A 12 -8.64 -3.11 -21.25
CA SER A 12 -9.11 -4.49 -21.31
C SER A 12 -8.11 -5.43 -20.64
N ASP A 13 -8.58 -6.48 -19.97
CA ASP A 13 -7.72 -7.40 -19.23
C ASP A 13 -6.68 -8.07 -20.16
N CYS A 14 -7.07 -8.31 -21.42
CA CYS A 14 -6.21 -8.89 -22.47
C CYS A 14 -5.10 -7.95 -22.97
N ASN A 15 -5.25 -6.63 -22.77
CA ASN A 15 -4.29 -5.62 -23.22
C ASN A 15 -3.56 -4.95 -22.05
N ALA A 16 -3.72 -5.51 -20.85
CA ALA A 16 -3.07 -5.03 -19.65
C ALA A 16 -1.83 -5.86 -19.33
N ILE A 17 -0.75 -5.16 -18.99
CA ILE A 17 0.49 -5.74 -18.50
C ILE A 17 0.55 -5.62 -16.98
N LEU A 18 0.78 -6.72 -16.27
CA LEU A 18 0.96 -6.73 -14.82
C LEU A 18 2.43 -6.48 -14.46
N CYS A 19 2.70 -5.44 -13.66
CA CYS A 19 4.03 -5.22 -13.09
C CYS A 19 4.31 -6.19 -11.93
N SER A 20 5.39 -6.96 -12.03
CA SER A 20 5.81 -7.89 -10.96
C SER A 20 6.21 -7.18 -9.66
N GLY A 21 6.67 -5.92 -9.73
CA GLY A 21 7.13 -5.13 -8.59
C GLY A 21 6.01 -4.47 -7.79
N CYS A 22 5.22 -3.60 -8.42
CA CYS A 22 4.15 -2.85 -7.73
C CYS A 22 2.75 -3.48 -7.85
N LYS A 23 2.62 -4.61 -8.58
CA LYS A 23 1.35 -5.33 -8.81
C LYS A 23 0.24 -4.51 -9.49
N LYS A 24 0.57 -3.38 -10.10
CA LYS A 24 -0.36 -2.56 -10.91
C LYS A 24 -0.40 -3.04 -12.37
N HIS A 25 -1.54 -2.84 -13.01
CA HIS A 25 -1.75 -3.07 -14.44
C HIS A 25 -1.37 -1.83 -15.26
N PHE A 26 -0.91 -2.00 -16.50
CA PHE A 26 -0.53 -0.90 -17.39
C PHE A 26 -0.96 -1.20 -18.82
N ASP A 27 -1.45 -0.20 -19.55
CA ASP A 27 -1.54 -0.29 -21.01
C ASP A 27 -0.14 -0.24 -21.64
N TYR A 28 -0.04 -0.66 -22.90
CA TYR A 28 1.23 -0.70 -23.63
C TYR A 28 1.91 0.67 -23.73
N ALA A 29 1.17 1.75 -23.99
CA ALA A 29 1.72 3.09 -24.13
C ALA A 29 2.35 3.60 -22.82
N CYS A 30 1.66 3.39 -21.71
CA CYS A 30 2.11 3.76 -20.37
C CYS A 30 3.25 2.88 -19.86
N SER A 31 3.27 1.62 -20.26
CA SER A 31 4.27 0.62 -19.86
C SER A 31 5.64 0.82 -20.50
N GLY A 32 5.72 1.51 -21.64
CA GLY A 32 6.96 1.71 -22.40
C GLY A 32 7.40 0.48 -23.20
N ILE A 33 6.51 -0.47 -23.46
CA ILE A 33 6.73 -1.60 -24.37
C ILE A 33 5.55 -1.74 -25.32
N THR A 34 5.82 -2.10 -26.58
CA THR A 34 4.77 -2.38 -27.56
C THR A 34 4.11 -3.73 -27.29
N GLU A 35 2.87 -3.92 -27.73
CA GLU A 35 2.17 -5.20 -27.62
C GLU A 35 2.97 -6.36 -28.24
N SER A 36 3.47 -6.15 -29.46
CA SER A 36 4.30 -7.14 -30.15
C SER A 36 5.59 -7.43 -29.39
N GLY A 37 6.23 -6.40 -28.81
CA GLY A 37 7.41 -6.55 -27.98
C GLY A 37 7.12 -7.38 -26.72
N TYR A 38 6.01 -7.11 -26.06
CA TYR A 38 5.60 -7.83 -24.86
C TYR A 38 5.25 -9.30 -25.14
N ARG A 39 4.52 -9.58 -26.24
CA ARG A 39 4.20 -10.95 -26.65
C ARG A 39 5.44 -11.77 -26.99
N ARG A 40 6.47 -11.15 -27.56
CA ARG A 40 7.75 -11.80 -27.89
C ARG A 40 8.62 -12.14 -26.68
N LEU A 41 8.32 -11.62 -25.49
CA LEU A 41 9.11 -11.91 -24.28
C LEU A 41 9.01 -13.37 -23.83
N GLY A 42 7.89 -14.05 -24.13
CA GLY A 42 7.58 -15.36 -23.57
C GLY A 42 7.13 -15.28 -22.11
N ALA A 43 6.49 -16.35 -21.63
CA ALA A 43 5.78 -16.36 -20.34
C ALA A 43 6.66 -15.98 -19.14
N GLU A 44 7.90 -16.48 -19.09
CA GLU A 44 8.84 -16.23 -17.99
C GLU A 44 9.21 -14.74 -17.85
N ARG A 45 9.55 -14.09 -18.97
CA ARG A 45 9.93 -12.67 -18.98
C ARG A 45 8.73 -11.75 -18.84
N GLN A 46 7.54 -12.19 -19.25
CA GLN A 46 6.29 -11.48 -18.96
C GLN A 46 6.00 -11.48 -17.46
N ALA A 47 6.10 -12.64 -16.79
CA ALA A 47 5.86 -12.78 -15.35
C ALA A 47 6.82 -11.95 -14.48
N THR A 48 8.02 -11.67 -14.97
CA THR A 48 9.05 -10.88 -14.30
C THR A 48 9.11 -9.43 -14.79
N TRP A 49 8.25 -9.02 -15.74
CA TRP A 49 8.26 -7.68 -16.28
C TRP A 49 8.03 -6.62 -15.18
N ARG A 50 8.70 -5.48 -15.31
CA ARG A 50 8.62 -4.34 -14.38
C ARG A 50 8.32 -3.05 -15.14
N CYS A 51 7.42 -2.24 -14.59
CA CYS A 51 7.10 -0.92 -15.13
C CYS A 51 8.29 0.06 -15.00
N PRO A 52 8.30 1.17 -15.75
CA PRO A 52 9.39 2.15 -15.70
C PRO A 52 9.69 2.66 -14.29
N GLY A 53 8.64 2.92 -13.49
CA GLY A 53 8.80 3.36 -12.10
C GLY A 53 9.48 2.34 -11.18
N CYS A 54 9.28 1.04 -11.42
CA CYS A 54 9.96 -0.02 -10.67
C CYS A 54 11.37 -0.35 -11.20
N LYS A 55 11.65 -0.04 -12.47
CA LYS A 55 12.99 -0.23 -13.08
C LYS A 55 13.96 0.89 -12.67
N SER A 56 13.45 2.11 -12.56
CA SER A 56 14.21 3.29 -12.16
C SER A 56 13.52 3.94 -10.98
N PRO A 57 13.64 3.35 -9.77
CA PRO A 57 13.08 3.96 -8.58
C PRO A 57 13.68 5.37 -8.45
N LYS A 58 12.82 6.37 -8.27
CA LYS A 58 13.30 7.70 -7.92
C LYS A 58 14.02 7.59 -6.57
N PRO A 59 15.22 8.18 -6.42
CA PRO A 59 15.84 8.26 -5.12
C PRO A 59 14.88 9.00 -4.19
N ILE A 60 14.52 8.36 -3.08
CA ILE A 60 13.72 8.99 -2.04
C ILE A 60 14.63 10.01 -1.36
N SER A 61 14.18 11.27 -1.27
CA SER A 61 14.96 12.29 -0.58
C SER A 61 14.89 12.08 0.94
N ASN A 62 15.91 12.53 1.65
CA ASN A 62 15.88 12.53 3.12
C ASN A 62 14.68 13.33 3.65
N ASP A 63 14.27 14.39 2.96
CA ASP A 63 13.09 15.19 3.33
C ASP A 63 11.81 14.37 3.24
N GLN A 64 11.64 13.56 2.20
CA GLN A 64 10.49 12.66 2.08
C GLN A 64 10.46 11.62 3.19
N VAL A 65 11.63 11.07 3.56
CA VAL A 65 11.72 10.13 4.69
C VAL A 65 11.35 10.81 6.00
N MET A 66 11.85 12.03 6.24
CA MET A 66 11.53 12.79 7.45
C MET A 66 10.03 13.15 7.52
N GLN A 67 9.42 13.48 6.39
CA GLN A 67 7.99 13.77 6.31
C GLN A 67 7.16 12.53 6.67
N GLU A 68 7.47 11.35 6.10
CA GLU A 68 6.77 10.11 6.44
C GLU A 68 6.95 9.73 7.92
N LEU A 69 8.16 9.91 8.48
CA LEU A 69 8.40 9.70 9.91
C LEU A 69 7.55 10.64 10.77
N SER A 70 7.37 11.89 10.36
CA SER A 70 6.49 12.84 11.05
C SER A 70 5.03 12.38 10.99
N ASN A 71 4.56 11.93 9.83
CA ASN A 71 3.19 11.44 9.66
C ASN A 71 2.91 10.20 10.53
N ILE A 72 3.86 9.27 10.60
CA ILE A 72 3.77 8.09 11.47
C ILE A 72 3.65 8.51 12.93
N LYS A 73 4.49 9.45 13.40
CA LYS A 73 4.42 9.95 14.77
C LYS A 73 3.04 10.54 15.10
N LEU A 74 2.49 11.35 14.20
CA LEU A 74 1.16 11.94 14.37
C LEU A 74 0.07 10.87 14.42
N THR A 75 0.20 9.80 13.64
CA THR A 75 -0.76 8.68 13.63
C THR A 75 -0.71 7.87 14.92
N LEU A 76 0.48 7.71 15.51
CA LEU A 76 0.68 6.92 16.73
C LEU A 76 0.25 7.64 18.00
N ALA A 77 0.28 8.98 18.05
CA ALA A 77 -0.05 9.73 19.26
C ALA A 77 -1.46 9.45 19.79
N PRO A 78 -2.55 9.51 18.98
CA PRO A 78 -3.90 9.18 19.47
C PRO A 78 -4.06 7.72 19.92
N MET A 79 -3.23 6.79 19.42
CA MET A 79 -3.27 5.39 19.85
C MET A 79 -2.77 5.23 21.29
N LEU A 80 -1.83 6.08 21.74
CA LEU A 80 -1.37 6.09 23.13
C LEU A 80 -2.48 6.55 24.08
N ASP A 81 -3.26 7.56 23.67
CA ASP A 81 -4.40 8.04 24.45
C ASP A 81 -5.47 6.96 24.58
N LEU A 82 -5.74 6.22 23.49
CA LEU A 82 -6.66 5.08 23.51
C LEU A 82 -6.20 3.98 24.48
N LEU A 83 -4.90 3.68 24.53
CA LEU A 83 -4.34 2.71 25.47
C LEU A 83 -4.56 3.12 26.93
N ASN A 84 -4.43 4.42 27.24
CA ASN A 84 -4.73 4.93 28.57
C ASN A 84 -6.22 4.81 28.90
N GLY A 85 -7.10 5.20 27.97
CA GLY A 85 -8.55 5.04 28.16
C GLY A 85 -8.97 3.58 28.38
N ILE A 86 -8.40 2.62 27.64
CA ILE A 86 -8.64 1.18 27.87
C ILE A 86 -8.18 0.76 29.27
N ARG A 87 -7.06 1.29 29.76
CA ARG A 87 -6.55 0.97 31.10
C ARG A 87 -7.49 1.52 32.17
N GLU A 88 -7.98 2.75 32.03
CA GLU A 88 -8.94 3.38 32.94
C GLU A 88 -10.24 2.57 33.00
N ILE A 89 -10.84 2.26 31.85
CA ILE A 89 -12.05 1.43 31.77
C ILE A 89 -11.84 0.08 32.44
N LYS A 90 -10.68 -0.56 32.25
CA LYS A 90 -10.36 -1.84 32.90
C LYS A 90 -10.33 -1.71 34.42
N THR A 91 -9.78 -0.63 34.95
CA THR A 91 -9.75 -0.35 36.39
C THR A 91 -11.16 -0.15 36.93
N GLU A 92 -11.97 0.70 36.29
CA GLU A 92 -13.35 0.96 36.68
C GLU A 92 -14.20 -0.33 36.67
N LEU A 93 -14.06 -1.17 35.64
CA LEU A 93 -14.74 -2.46 35.56
C LEU A 93 -14.31 -3.41 36.68
N SER A 94 -13.03 -3.39 37.07
CA SER A 94 -12.52 -4.21 38.18
C SER A 94 -13.08 -3.76 39.52
N GLU A 95 -13.19 -2.45 39.75
CA GLU A 95 -13.77 -1.86 40.97
C GLU A 95 -15.28 -2.08 41.07
N MET A 96 -15.99 -1.96 39.95
CA MET A 96 -17.42 -2.25 39.89
C MET A 96 -17.71 -3.72 40.20
N LYS A 97 -16.88 -4.62 39.66
CA LYS A 97 -16.98 -6.06 39.93
C LYS A 97 -16.73 -6.39 41.40
N SER A 98 -15.75 -5.73 42.05
CA SER A 98 -15.46 -6.00 43.47
C SER A 98 -16.58 -5.52 44.38
N THR A 99 -17.22 -4.39 44.05
CA THR A 99 -18.37 -3.85 44.79
C THR A 99 -19.60 -4.76 44.70
N LEU A 100 -19.86 -5.35 43.53
CA LEU A 100 -20.92 -6.33 43.33
C LEU A 100 -20.73 -7.64 44.11
N LEU A 101 -19.49 -8.00 44.44
CA LEU A 101 -19.17 -9.21 45.23
C LEU A 101 -19.31 -9.00 46.75
N LEU A 102 -19.55 -7.76 47.19
CA LEU A 102 -19.73 -7.38 48.59
C LEU A 102 -21.20 -7.16 48.98
N LEU A 103 -22.13 -7.32 48.02
CA LEU A 103 -23.60 -7.29 48.19
C LEU A 103 -24.16 -8.71 48.15
#